data_AF-A0A831X2W6-F1
#
_entry.id   AF-A0A831X2W6-F1
#
_cell.length_a   1.000
_cell.length_b   1.000
_cell.length_c   1.000
_cell.angle_alpha   90.00
_cell.angle_beta   90.00
_cell.angle_gamma   90.00
#
_symmetry.space_group_name_H-M   'P 1'
#
loop_
_entity.id
_entity.type
_entity.pdbx_description
1 polymer ?
#
loop_
_entity_poly.entity_id
_entity_poly.type
_entity_poly.pdbx_seq_one_letter_code
_entity_poly.pdbx_strand_id
1 'polypeptide(L)'
;MDGKQHIQKAYESIIHQDFEQAIEWFEKAVADEPINAFYRYSLSITYARSNKLNKAIEHAEEACRLAPTTENYLLHLNTLKAKHILLQTEQWLYKDHKRLGEAESLLKDAIQLDPLSLEALLMLALAYGLQERYNEAVQILLEASKLDPQHAEVSQLLADYELMKNKQKYH
;
A
#
# COMPACT_ATOMS: atom_id res chain seq x y z
N MET A 1 33.14 -8.23 -10.63
CA MET A 1 32.42 -7.12 -11.29
C MET A 1 32.03 -6.15 -10.19
N ASP A 2 31.95 -4.86 -10.48
CA ASP A 2 31.68 -3.82 -9.48
C ASP A 2 30.18 -3.58 -9.42
N GLY A 3 29.54 -3.75 -8.25
CA GLY A 3 28.10 -3.55 -8.07
C GLY A 3 27.65 -2.17 -8.57
N LYS A 4 28.52 -1.16 -8.48
CA LYS A 4 28.28 0.19 -9.01
C LYS A 4 28.06 0.22 -10.52
N GLN A 5 28.75 -0.61 -11.29
CA GLN A 5 28.55 -0.70 -12.75
C GLN A 5 27.17 -1.27 -13.09
N HIS A 6 26.73 -2.27 -12.33
CA HIS A 6 25.40 -2.84 -12.49
C HIS A 6 24.30 -1.84 -12.11
N ILE A 7 24.49 -1.06 -11.05
CA ILE A 7 23.57 0.02 -10.67
C ILE A 7 23.46 1.10 -11.76
N GLN A 8 24.58 1.52 -12.34
CA GLN A 8 24.58 2.51 -13.41
C GLN A 8 23.72 2.04 -14.60
N LYS A 9 23.90 0.79 -15.03
CA LYS A 9 23.09 0.18 -16.10
C LYS A 9 21.62 0.06 -15.71
N ALA A 10 21.33 -0.25 -14.45
CA ALA A 10 19.96 -0.33 -13.96
C ALA A 10 19.24 1.03 -14.08
N TYR A 11 19.92 2.12 -13.70
CA TYR A 11 19.37 3.47 -13.85
C TYR A 11 19.24 3.90 -15.31
N GLU A 12 20.20 3.54 -16.18
CA GLU A 12 20.07 3.74 -17.63
C GLU A 12 18.82 3.03 -18.19
N SER A 13 18.56 1.79 -17.80
CA SER A 13 17.34 1.07 -18.16
C SER A 13 16.08 1.78 -17.65
N ILE A 14 16.08 2.31 -16.42
CA ILE A 14 14.95 3.11 -15.90
C ILE A 14 14.69 4.37 -16.75
N ILE A 15 15.75 5.07 -17.19
CA ILE A 15 15.62 6.26 -18.05
C ILE A 15 14.97 5.88 -19.38
N HIS A 16 15.28 4.69 -19.90
CA HIS A 16 14.64 4.12 -21.08
C HIS A 16 13.26 3.48 -20.81
N GLN A 17 12.75 3.57 -19.58
CA GLN A 17 11.50 2.96 -19.11
C GLN A 17 11.47 1.43 -19.20
N ASP A 18 12.63 0.79 -19.33
CA ASP A 18 12.78 -0.65 -19.34
C ASP A 18 12.99 -1.17 -17.91
N PHE A 19 11.88 -1.30 -17.18
CA PHE A 19 11.91 -1.75 -15.79
C PHE A 19 12.30 -3.21 -15.63
N GLU A 20 12.06 -4.06 -16.63
CA GLU A 20 12.46 -5.46 -16.60
C GLU A 20 13.98 -5.59 -16.72
N GLN A 21 14.59 -4.88 -17.67
CA GLN A 21 16.05 -4.86 -17.78
C GLN A 21 16.71 -4.20 -16.56
N ALA A 22 16.08 -3.16 -15.99
CA ALA A 22 16.55 -2.54 -14.75
C ALA A 22 16.58 -3.55 -13.59
N ILE A 23 15.53 -4.37 -13.44
CA ILE A 23 15.48 -5.43 -12.42
C ILE A 23 16.66 -6.38 -12.57
N GLU A 24 16.95 -6.88 -13.77
CA GLU A 24 18.07 -7.80 -13.99
C GLU A 24 19.42 -7.18 -13.57
N TRP A 25 19.62 -5.90 -13.86
CA TRP A 25 20.85 -5.20 -13.46
C TRP A 25 20.93 -4.98 -11.95
N PHE A 26 19.81 -4.62 -11.30
CA PHE A 26 19.75 -4.52 -9.85
C PHE A 26 19.97 -5.88 -9.16
N GLU A 27 19.42 -6.97 -9.71
CA GLU A 27 19.66 -8.33 -9.19
C GLU A 27 21.14 -8.70 -9.24
N LYS A 28 21.83 -8.38 -10.35
CA LYS A 28 23.29 -8.56 -10.47
C LYS A 28 24.05 -7.70 -9.45
N ALA A 29 23.63 -6.45 -9.24
CA ALA A 29 24.24 -5.59 -8.23
C ALA A 29 24.07 -6.15 -6.79
N VAL A 30 22.88 -6.68 -6.47
CA VAL A 30 22.62 -7.34 -5.18
C VAL A 30 23.40 -8.66 -5.06
N ALA A 31 23.61 -9.41 -6.15
CA ALA A 31 24.42 -10.62 -6.13
C ALA A 31 25.91 -10.31 -5.87
N ASP A 32 26.43 -9.23 -6.45
CA ASP A 32 27.81 -8.77 -6.23
C ASP A 32 28.01 -8.22 -4.80
N GLU A 33 27.03 -7.48 -4.26
CA GLU A 33 27.07 -6.89 -2.91
C GLU A 33 25.80 -7.21 -2.09
N PRO A 34 25.66 -8.43 -1.53
CA PRO A 34 24.41 -8.88 -0.88
C PRO A 34 24.02 -8.12 0.39
N ILE A 35 24.98 -7.47 1.05
CA ILE A 35 24.76 -6.71 2.29
C ILE A 35 24.53 -5.22 2.03
N ASN A 36 24.47 -4.79 0.77
CA ASN A 36 24.22 -3.40 0.42
C ASN A 36 22.71 -3.10 0.47
N ALA A 37 22.26 -2.51 1.59
CA ALA A 37 20.85 -2.18 1.83
C ALA A 37 20.25 -1.28 0.74
N PHE A 38 21.04 -0.34 0.21
CA PHE A 38 20.60 0.59 -0.83
C PHE A 38 20.29 -0.12 -2.16
N TYR A 39 21.05 -1.16 -2.52
CA TYR A 39 20.79 -1.93 -3.74
C TYR A 39 19.49 -2.73 -3.62
N ARG A 40 19.23 -3.31 -2.44
CA ARG A 40 17.97 -4.02 -2.19
C ARG A 40 16.77 -3.07 -2.17
N TYR A 41 16.92 -1.90 -1.58
CA TYR A 41 15.89 -0.85 -1.62
C TYR A 41 15.61 -0.35 -3.06
N SER A 42 16.65 -0.14 -3.87
CA SER A 42 16.47 0.26 -5.27
C SER A 42 15.77 -0.83 -6.09
N LEU A 43 16.12 -2.10 -5.82
CA LEU A 43 15.47 -3.25 -6.44
C LEU A 43 14.00 -3.38 -6.00
N SER A 44 13.67 -3.15 -4.72
CA SER A 44 12.29 -3.20 -4.24
C SER A 44 11.40 -2.16 -4.93
N ILE A 45 11.90 -0.92 -5.07
CA ILE A 45 11.20 0.14 -5.82
C ILE A 45 10.95 -0.30 -7.27
N THR A 46 11.96 -0.84 -7.93
CA THR A 46 11.86 -1.25 -9.34
C THR A 46 10.85 -2.40 -9.49
N TYR A 47 10.87 -3.38 -8.59
CA TYR A 47 9.87 -4.44 -8.54
C TYR A 47 8.45 -3.92 -8.31
N ALA A 48 8.27 -2.93 -7.43
CA ALA A 48 6.97 -2.32 -7.18
C ALA A 48 6.43 -1.62 -8.44
N ARG A 49 7.29 -0.93 -9.19
CA ARG A 49 6.93 -0.27 -10.47
C ARG A 49 6.56 -1.27 -11.55
N SER A 50 7.17 -2.45 -11.57
CA SER A 50 6.80 -3.55 -12.48
C SER A 50 5.62 -4.40 -11.98
N ASN A 51 4.85 -3.92 -10.99
CA ASN A 51 3.70 -4.62 -10.40
C ASN A 51 4.03 -6.00 -9.79
N LYS A 52 5.29 -6.24 -9.42
CA LYS A 52 5.76 -7.48 -8.77
C LYS A 52 5.81 -7.29 -7.26
N LEU A 53 4.64 -7.04 -6.66
CA LEU A 53 4.51 -6.58 -5.27
C LEU A 53 5.18 -7.51 -4.23
N ASN A 54 5.01 -8.83 -4.35
CA ASN A 54 5.59 -9.77 -3.38
C ASN A 54 7.12 -9.70 -3.35
N LYS A 55 7.76 -9.64 -4.53
CA LYS A 55 9.21 -9.46 -4.63
C LYS A 55 9.66 -8.09 -4.12
N ALA A 56 8.87 -7.05 -4.37
CA ALA A 56 9.16 -5.72 -3.84
C ALA A 56 9.21 -5.74 -2.30
N ILE A 57 8.22 -6.38 -1.65
CA ILE A 57 8.18 -6.52 -0.20
C ILE A 57 9.40 -7.29 0.31
N GLU A 58 9.73 -8.44 -0.29
CA GLU A 58 10.89 -9.26 0.11
C GLU A 58 12.20 -8.44 0.12
N HIS A 59 12.47 -7.69 -0.94
CA HIS A 59 13.67 -6.87 -1.03
C HIS A 59 13.64 -5.65 -0.09
N ALA A 60 12.47 -5.06 0.15
CA ALA A 60 12.32 -3.96 1.09
C ALA A 60 12.49 -4.40 2.55
N GLU A 61 12.02 -5.60 2.91
CA GLU A 61 12.23 -6.22 4.23
C GLU A 61 13.72 -6.43 4.48
N GLU A 62 14.42 -6.97 3.49
CA GLU A 62 15.85 -7.20 3.60
C GLU A 62 16.65 -5.88 3.66
N ALA A 63 16.25 -4.84 2.92
CA ALA A 63 16.83 -3.51 3.05
C ALA A 63 16.65 -2.94 4.47
N CYS A 64 15.47 -3.10 5.08
CA CYS A 64 15.22 -2.73 6.47
C CYS A 64 16.03 -3.57 7.45
N ARG A 65 16.19 -4.88 7.19
CA ARG A 65 17.00 -5.76 8.04
C ARG A 65 18.47 -5.33 8.07
N LEU A 66 19.01 -4.92 6.93
CA LEU A 66 20.40 -4.47 6.79
C LEU A 66 20.61 -3.05 7.34
N ALA A 67 19.60 -2.19 7.29
CA ALA A 67 19.66 -0.81 7.78
C ALA A 67 18.37 -0.42 8.55
N PRO A 68 18.18 -0.93 9.78
CA PRO A 68 16.92 -0.84 10.51
C PRO A 68 16.56 0.56 10.99
N THR A 69 17.52 1.48 11.02
CA THR A 69 17.30 2.88 11.43
C THR A 69 17.01 3.80 10.24
N THR A 70 16.96 3.28 9.01
CA THR A 70 16.70 4.08 7.81
C THR A 70 15.19 4.25 7.62
N GLU A 71 14.67 5.38 8.08
CA GLU A 71 13.24 5.70 8.06
C GLU A 71 12.61 5.57 6.66
N ASN A 72 13.28 6.02 5.61
CA ASN A 72 12.78 5.90 4.23
C ASN A 72 12.56 4.45 3.78
N TYR A 73 13.35 3.50 4.28
CA TYR A 73 13.20 2.09 3.94
C TYR A 73 11.98 1.51 4.65
N LEU A 74 11.81 1.85 5.93
CA LEU A 74 10.66 1.45 6.72
C LEU A 74 9.35 2.00 6.14
N LEU A 75 9.32 3.30 5.81
CA LEU A 75 8.17 3.93 5.16
C LEU A 75 7.80 3.23 3.86
N HIS A 76 8.79 2.97 2.98
CA HIS A 76 8.56 2.26 1.73
C HIS A 76 8.02 0.84 1.96
N LEU A 77 8.60 0.09 2.90
CA LEU A 77 8.13 -1.25 3.25
C LEU A 77 6.69 -1.23 3.76
N ASN A 78 6.36 -0.28 4.63
CA ASN A 78 5.02 -0.13 5.18
C ASN A 78 4.00 0.19 4.08
N THR A 79 4.30 1.10 3.16
CA THR A 79 3.45 1.39 2.00
C THR A 79 3.24 0.15 1.13
N LEU A 80 4.28 -0.66 0.88
CA LEU A 80 4.14 -1.90 0.11
C LEU A 80 3.27 -2.93 0.82
N LYS A 81 3.44 -3.09 2.14
CA LYS A 81 2.62 -4.00 2.96
C LYS A 81 1.16 -3.55 3.03
N ALA A 82 0.92 -2.25 3.22
CA ALA A 82 -0.43 -1.68 3.16
C ALA A 82 -1.06 -1.98 1.80
N LYS A 83 -0.37 -1.71 0.69
CA LYS A 83 -0.86 -2.03 -0.66
C LYS A 83 -1.18 -3.50 -0.85
N HIS A 84 -0.37 -4.41 -0.31
CA HIS A 84 -0.64 -5.85 -0.39
C HIS A 84 -1.93 -6.23 0.33
N ILE A 85 -2.15 -5.65 1.51
CA ILE A 85 -3.38 -5.83 2.27
C ILE A 85 -4.58 -5.29 1.49
N LEU A 86 -4.48 -4.12 0.86
CA LEU A 86 -5.56 -3.54 0.06
C LEU A 86 -5.98 -4.48 -1.07
N LEU A 87 -5.03 -5.01 -1.84
CA LEU A 87 -5.34 -5.95 -2.92
C LEU A 87 -6.04 -7.23 -2.42
N GLN A 88 -5.62 -7.74 -1.25
CA GLN A 88 -6.25 -8.91 -0.65
C GLN A 88 -7.68 -8.61 -0.16
N THR A 89 -7.88 -7.46 0.47
CA THR A 89 -9.18 -7.07 1.04
C THR A 89 -10.18 -6.59 0.00
N GLU A 90 -9.73 -6.00 -1.10
CA GLU A 90 -10.57 -5.60 -2.24
C GLU A 90 -11.36 -6.81 -2.76
N GLN A 91 -10.70 -7.96 -2.90
CA GLN A 91 -11.36 -9.19 -3.32
C GLN A 91 -12.48 -9.60 -2.36
N TRP A 92 -12.28 -9.48 -1.05
CA TRP A 92 -13.30 -9.82 -0.06
C TRP A 92 -14.43 -8.78 -0.02
N LEU A 93 -14.11 -7.50 -0.16
CA LEU A 93 -15.10 -6.43 -0.15
C LEU A 93 -16.03 -6.48 -1.36
N TYR A 94 -15.53 -6.82 -2.55
CA TYR A 94 -16.34 -6.71 -3.77
C TYR A 94 -16.78 -8.06 -4.35
N LYS A 95 -16.14 -9.18 -3.96
CA LYS A 95 -16.45 -10.51 -4.54
C LYS A 95 -16.92 -11.54 -3.51
N ASP A 96 -16.49 -11.45 -2.25
CA ASP A 96 -16.85 -12.43 -1.21
C ASP A 96 -17.03 -11.78 0.16
N HIS A 97 -18.22 -11.23 0.39
CA HIS A 97 -18.60 -10.54 1.64
C HIS A 97 -18.65 -11.46 2.88
N LYS A 98 -18.30 -12.76 2.77
CA LYS A 98 -18.23 -13.64 3.95
C LYS A 98 -17.08 -13.26 4.89
N ARG A 99 -16.07 -12.55 4.38
CA ARG A 99 -14.85 -12.19 5.12
C ARG A 99 -14.79 -10.72 5.51
N LEU A 100 -15.92 -10.05 5.66
CA LEU A 100 -15.96 -8.61 5.99
C LEU A 100 -15.27 -8.27 7.32
N GLY A 101 -15.38 -9.14 8.34
CA GLY A 101 -14.68 -8.95 9.61
C GLY A 101 -13.15 -9.10 9.50
N GLU A 102 -12.68 -10.06 8.70
CA GLU A 102 -11.25 -10.22 8.40
C GLU A 102 -10.73 -9.02 7.58
N ALA A 103 -11.52 -8.58 6.59
CA ALA A 103 -11.20 -7.41 5.78
C ALA A 103 -11.06 -6.15 6.65
N GLU A 104 -12.00 -5.91 7.56
CA GLU A 104 -11.93 -4.79 8.51
C GLU A 104 -10.64 -4.84 9.34
N SER A 105 -10.30 -6.01 9.91
CA SER A 105 -9.08 -6.14 10.72
C SER A 105 -7.84 -5.81 9.91
N LEU A 106 -7.72 -6.38 8.71
CA LEU A 106 -6.57 -6.12 7.85
C LEU A 106 -6.52 -4.66 7.39
N LEU A 107 -7.64 -4.04 7.06
CA LEU A 107 -7.69 -2.63 6.66
C LEU A 107 -7.24 -1.69 7.78
N LYS A 108 -7.55 -2.01 9.04
CA LYS A 108 -7.00 -1.28 10.19
C LYS A 108 -5.48 -1.41 10.25
N ASP A 109 -4.94 -2.61 10.02
CA ASP A 109 -3.48 -2.81 9.95
C ASP A 109 -2.85 -2.01 8.80
N ALA A 110 -3.50 -1.96 7.64
CA ALA A 110 -3.05 -1.16 6.49
C ALA A 110 -2.99 0.34 6.84
N ILE A 111 -3.97 0.87 7.56
CA ILE A 111 -3.97 2.27 8.02
C ILE A 111 -2.88 2.52 9.06
N GLN A 112 -2.56 1.55 9.93
CA GLN A 112 -1.42 1.70 10.85
C GLN A 112 -0.07 1.74 10.12
N LEU A 113 0.05 0.97 9.04
CA LEU A 113 1.24 0.95 8.19
C LEU A 113 1.36 2.24 7.37
N ASP A 114 0.27 2.68 6.76
CA ASP A 114 0.20 3.90 5.95
C ASP A 114 -1.02 4.76 6.34
N PRO A 115 -0.89 5.63 7.35
CA PRO A 115 -1.98 6.48 7.82
C PRO A 115 -2.48 7.50 6.80
N LEU A 116 -1.73 7.72 5.71
CA LEU A 116 -2.08 8.67 4.64
C LEU A 116 -2.73 7.97 3.43
N SER A 117 -2.95 6.65 3.52
CA SER A 117 -3.62 5.89 2.47
C SER A 117 -5.11 6.19 2.43
N LEU A 118 -5.51 7.10 1.53
CA LEU A 118 -6.92 7.42 1.29
C LEU A 118 -7.72 6.19 0.85
N GLU A 119 -7.10 5.32 0.05
CA GLU A 119 -7.67 4.06 -0.41
C GLU A 119 -7.98 3.12 0.76
N ALA A 120 -7.07 2.98 1.74
CA ALA A 120 -7.31 2.16 2.93
C ALA A 120 -8.47 2.68 3.78
N LEU A 121 -8.56 4.01 3.96
CA LEU A 121 -9.67 4.64 4.68
C LEU A 121 -11.01 4.44 3.96
N LEU A 122 -11.04 4.61 2.64
CA LEU A 122 -12.23 4.37 1.82
C LEU A 122 -12.70 2.91 1.94
N MET A 123 -11.78 1.95 1.78
CA MET A 123 -12.11 0.53 1.88
C MET A 123 -12.60 0.15 3.28
N LEU A 124 -12.03 0.72 4.35
CA LEU A 124 -12.52 0.49 5.72
C LEU A 124 -13.92 1.07 5.92
N ALA A 125 -14.19 2.28 5.41
CA ALA A 125 -15.52 2.87 5.46
C ALA A 125 -16.54 2.04 4.69
N LEU A 126 -16.19 1.52 3.52
CA LEU A 126 -17.02 0.60 2.74
C LEU A 126 -17.27 -0.70 3.50
N ALA A 127 -16.26 -1.27 4.15
CA ALA A 127 -16.41 -2.46 4.99
C ALA A 127 -17.43 -2.22 6.10
N TYR A 128 -17.37 -1.08 6.78
CA TYR A 128 -18.36 -0.68 7.78
C TYR A 128 -19.75 -0.49 7.18
N GLY A 129 -19.86 0.18 6.02
CA GLY A 129 -21.12 0.38 5.32
C GLY A 129 -21.81 -0.93 4.93
N LEU A 130 -21.05 -1.92 4.43
CA LEU A 130 -21.54 -3.26 4.11
C LEU A 130 -22.03 -4.05 5.33
N GLN A 131 -21.50 -3.72 6.51
CA GLN A 131 -21.95 -4.28 7.80
C GLN A 131 -23.05 -3.42 8.46
N GLU A 132 -23.59 -2.42 7.75
CA GLU A 132 -24.59 -1.45 8.26
C GLU A 132 -24.12 -0.63 9.47
N ARG A 133 -22.80 -0.56 9.69
CA ARG A 133 -22.13 0.19 10.75
C ARG A 133 -21.87 1.63 10.32
N TYR A 134 -22.93 2.35 10.00
CA TYR A 134 -22.84 3.67 9.38
C TYR A 134 -22.19 4.73 10.27
N ASN A 135 -22.33 4.62 11.60
CA ASN A 135 -21.66 5.54 12.52
C ASN A 135 -20.13 5.46 12.37
N GLU A 136 -19.57 4.25 12.35
CA GLU A 136 -18.12 4.06 12.17
C GLU A 136 -17.67 4.42 10.76
N ALA A 137 -18.45 4.07 9.73
CA ALA A 137 -18.15 4.44 8.35
C ALA A 137 -18.02 5.96 8.18
N VAL A 138 -18.94 6.73 8.76
CA VAL A 138 -18.91 8.20 8.75
C VAL A 138 -17.66 8.74 9.45
N GLN A 139 -17.26 8.20 10.60
CA GLN A 139 -16.05 8.67 11.31
C GLN A 139 -14.79 8.49 10.45
N ILE A 140 -14.65 7.33 9.81
CA ILE A 140 -13.52 7.08 8.91
C ILE A 140 -13.54 8.01 7.69
N LEU A 141 -14.72 8.26 7.10
CA LEU A 141 -14.84 9.17 5.96
C LEU A 141 -14.55 10.63 6.32
N LEU A 142 -14.83 11.05 7.56
CA LEU A 142 -14.41 12.36 8.06
C LEU A 142 -12.88 12.46 8.19
N GLU A 143 -12.19 11.37 8.52
CA GLU A 143 -10.73 11.32 8.49
C GLU A 143 -10.20 11.39 7.05
N ALA A 144 -10.76 10.59 6.14
CA ALA A 144 -10.43 10.62 4.72
C ALA A 144 -10.62 12.02 4.09
N SER A 145 -11.71 12.71 4.45
CA SER A 145 -12.02 14.06 3.97
C SER A 145 -11.02 15.11 4.44
N LYS A 146 -10.31 14.88 5.57
CA LYS A 146 -9.22 15.77 6.00
C LYS A 146 -7.97 15.61 5.12
N LEU A 147 -7.73 14.41 4.57
CA LEU A 147 -6.59 14.15 3.70
C LEU A 147 -6.82 14.73 2.31
N ASP A 148 -8.02 14.52 1.75
CA ASP A 148 -8.44 15.12 0.49
C ASP A 148 -9.90 15.63 0.56
N PRO A 149 -10.07 16.93 0.87
CA PRO A 149 -11.40 17.55 0.96
C PRO A 149 -12.17 17.61 -0.36
N GLN A 150 -11.50 17.43 -1.51
CA GLN A 150 -12.11 17.50 -2.84
C GLN A 150 -12.34 16.13 -3.46
N HIS A 151 -12.05 15.05 -2.72
CA HIS A 151 -12.27 13.69 -3.21
C HIS A 151 -13.78 13.41 -3.36
N ALA A 152 -14.21 13.26 -4.61
CA ALA A 152 -15.62 13.10 -4.96
C ALA A 152 -16.25 11.87 -4.30
N GLU A 153 -15.53 10.74 -4.30
CA GLU A 153 -16.03 9.49 -3.71
C GLU A 153 -16.16 9.58 -2.18
N VAL A 154 -15.22 10.27 -1.50
CA VAL A 154 -15.31 10.44 -0.04
C VAL A 154 -16.54 11.27 0.30
N SER A 155 -16.75 12.36 -0.43
CA SER A 155 -17.90 13.26 -0.25
C SER A 155 -19.23 12.53 -0.50
N GLN A 156 -19.28 11.70 -1.54
CA GLN A 156 -20.47 10.91 -1.89
C GLN A 156 -20.78 9.87 -0.82
N LEU A 157 -19.80 9.03 -0.45
CA LEU A 157 -19.99 7.99 0.57
C LEU A 157 -20.35 8.60 1.93
N LEU A 158 -19.77 9.76 2.28
CA LEU A 158 -20.07 10.44 3.52
C LEU A 158 -21.53 10.89 3.57
N ALA A 159 -22.03 11.47 2.47
CA ALA A 159 -23.44 11.87 2.35
C ALA A 159 -24.38 10.66 2.41
N ASP A 160 -24.05 9.59 1.68
CA ASP A 160 -24.85 8.37 1.63
C ASP A 160 -24.95 7.70 3.01
N TYR A 161 -23.82 7.55 3.71
CA TYR A 161 -23.80 6.93 5.03
C TYR A 161 -24.37 7.82 6.13
N GLU A 162 -24.24 9.15 6.05
CA GLU A 162 -24.98 10.06 6.93
C GLU A 162 -26.50 9.90 6.79
N LEU A 163 -27.01 9.76 5.56
CA LEU A 163 -28.42 9.51 5.32
C LEU A 163 -28.88 8.17 5.92
N MET A 164 -28.11 7.09 5.70
CA MET A 164 -28.44 5.77 6.24
C MET A 164 -28.37 5.73 7.77
N LYS A 165 -27.35 6.36 8.36
CA LYS A 165 -27.19 6.54 9.82
C LYS A 165 -28.41 7.23 10.43
N ASN A 166 -28.90 8.29 9.79
CA ASN A 166 -30.07 9.02 10.26
C ASN A 166 -31.35 8.18 10.16
N LYS A 167 -31.52 7.38 9.09
CA LYS A 167 -32.68 6.49 8.96
C LYS A 167 -32.71 5.42 10.05
N GLN A 168 -31.57 4.80 10.38
CA GLN A 168 -31.48 3.81 11.46
C GLN A 168 -31.87 4.38 12.83
N LYS A 169 -31.68 5.69 13.07
CA LYS A 169 -32.01 6.32 14.36
C LYS A 169 -33.52 6.38 14.65
N TYR A 170 -34.37 6.27 13.62
CA TYR A 170 -35.82 6.40 13.74
C TYR A 170 -36.58 5.07 13.56
N HIS A 171 -35.86 3.93 13.55
CA HIS A 171 -36.40 2.58 13.59
C HIS A 171 -36.13 1.94 14.95
#